data_AF-H8KR48-F1
#
_entry.id   AF-H8KR48-F1
#
_cell.length_a   1.000
_cell.length_b   1.000
_cell.length_c   1.000
_cell.angle_alpha   90.00
_cell.angle_beta   90.00
_cell.angle_gamma   90.00
#
_symmetry.space_group_name_H-M   'P 1'
#
loop_
_entity.id
_entity.type
_entity.pdbx_description
1 polymer ?
#
loop_
_entity_poly.entity_id
_entity_poly.type
_entity_poly.pdbx_seq_one_letter_code
_entity_poly.pdbx_strand_id
1 'polypeptide(L)' 'MGNTTAKNITPELAVQILKKYGTEITIEEAKLVLHILNKLANLAINQISIYENG' A
#
# COMPACT_ATOMS: atom_id res chain seq x y z
N MET A 1 -22.56 10.74 3.16
CA MET A 1 -21.15 10.46 3.52
C MET A 1 -20.68 9.33 2.64
N GLY A 2 -19.63 9.55 1.84
CA GLY A 2 -19.13 8.57 0.88
C GLY A 2 -18.39 7.45 1.61
N ASN A 3 -19.03 6.30 1.75
CA ASN A 3 -18.43 5.09 2.31
C ASN A 3 -17.52 4.48 1.24
N THR A 4 -16.35 5.09 0.99
CA THR A 4 -15.33 4.47 0.16
C THR A 4 -14.66 3.41 1.01
N THR A 5 -15.17 2.18 0.97
CA THR A 5 -14.41 1.02 1.42
C THR A 5 -13.12 1.03 0.61
N ALA A 6 -12.00 1.40 1.25
CA ALA A 6 -10.69 1.25 0.63
C ALA A 6 -10.60 -0.21 0.20
N LYS A 7 -10.70 -0.47 -1.11
CA LYS A 7 -10.52 -1.83 -1.62
C LYS A 7 -9.10 -2.23 -1.26
N ASN A 8 -8.96 -3.17 -0.33
CA ASN A 8 -7.67 -3.77 -0.03
C ASN A 8 -7.06 -4.26 -1.34
N ILE A 9 -5.91 -3.72 -1.71
CA ILE A 9 -5.18 -4.19 -2.88
C ILE A 9 -4.60 -5.56 -2.52
N THR A 10 -5.07 -6.60 -3.20
CA THR A 10 -4.53 -7.95 -3.06
C THR A 10 -3.26 -8.11 -3.90
N PRO A 11 -2.40 -9.11 -3.64
CA PRO A 11 -1.23 -9.38 -4.47
C PRO A 11 -1.58 -9.56 -5.96
N GLU A 12 -2.68 -10.23 -6.27
CA GLU A 12 -3.13 -10.47 -7.65
C GLU A 12 -3.54 -9.16 -8.34
N LEU A 13 -4.16 -8.25 -7.60
CA LEU A 13 -4.50 -6.93 -8.10
C LEU A 13 -3.25 -6.06 -8.29
N ALA A 14 -2.27 -6.15 -7.38
CA ALA A 14 -1.00 -5.44 -7.50
C ALA A 14 -0.23 -5.88 -8.76
N VAL A 15 -0.18 -7.19 -9.05
CA VAL A 15 0.40 -7.72 -10.31
C VAL A 15 -0.29 -7.11 -11.53
N GLN A 16 -1.63 -7.09 -11.55
CA GLN A 16 -2.40 -6.54 -12.67
C GLN A 16 -2.16 -5.04 -12.87
N ILE A 17 -2.13 -4.27 -11.78
CA ILE A 17 -1.88 -2.84 -11.82
C ILE A 17 -0.47 -2.57 -12.36
N LEU A 18 0.55 -3.21 -11.78
CA LEU A 18 1.93 -2.96 -12.16
C LEU A 18 2.22 -3.38 -13.59
N LYS A 19 1.64 -4.50 -14.04
CA LYS A 19 1.72 -4.93 -15.44
C LYS A 19 1.14 -3.90 -16.40
N LYS A 20 0.02 -3.25 -16.05
CA LYS A 20 -0.58 -2.17 -16.85
C LYS A 20 0.37 -0.98 -17.06
N TYR A 21 1.30 -0.76 -16.12
CA TYR A 21 2.30 0.30 -16.19
C TYR A 21 3.68 -0.18 -16.69
N GLY A 22 3.77 -1.41 -17.20
CA GLY A 22 5.02 -1.94 -17.79
C GLY A 22 5.96 -2.61 -16.80
N THR A 23 5.52 -2.85 -15.56
CA THR A 23 6.30 -3.55 -14.54
C THR A 23 5.70 -4.93 -14.29
N GLU A 24 6.35 -5.98 -14.78
CA GLU A 24 5.95 -7.35 -14.49
C GLU A 24 6.61 -7.85 -13.20
N ILE A 25 5.79 -8.35 -12.28
CA ILE A 25 6.23 -8.96 -11.01
C ILE A 25 5.46 -10.23 -10.73
N THR A 26 6.05 -11.11 -9.94
CA THR A 26 5.43 -12.32 -9.40
C THR A 26 4.50 -12.00 -8.23
N ILE A 27 3.68 -12.98 -7.84
CA ILE A 27 2.82 -12.87 -6.65
C ILE A 27 3.64 -12.69 -5.36
N GLU A 28 4.81 -13.33 -5.25
CA GLU A 28 5.67 -13.19 -4.07
C GLU A 28 6.29 -11.79 -3.98
N GLU A 29 6.73 -11.23 -5.10
CA GLU A 29 7.19 -9.85 -5.17
C GLU A 29 6.05 -8.87 -4.87
N ALA A 30 4.83 -9.15 -5.32
CA ALA A 30 3.67 -8.33 -5.03
C ALA A 30 3.35 -8.30 -3.52
N LYS A 31 3.45 -9.44 -2.83
CA LYS A 31 3.35 -9.50 -1.35
C LYS A 31 4.41 -8.64 -0.68
N LEU A 32 5.65 -8.69 -1.17
CA LEU A 32 6.75 -7.89 -0.62
C LEU A 32 6.50 -6.38 -0.82
N VAL A 33 6.07 -5.97 -2.01
CA VAL A 33 5.73 -4.57 -2.31
C VAL A 33 4.62 -4.07 -1.39
N LEU A 34 3.52 -4.82 -1.27
CA LEU A 34 2.40 -4.43 -0.40
C LEU A 34 2.82 -4.35 1.08
N HIS A 35 3.68 -5.26 1.53
CA HIS A 35 4.24 -5.22 2.89
C HIS A 35 5.08 -3.96 3.14
N ILE A 36 5.93 -3.58 2.19
CA ILE A 36 6.74 -2.36 2.27
C ILE A 36 5.83 -1.13 2.29
N LEU A 37 4.84 -1.04 1.39
CA LEU A 37 3.90 0.07 1.34
C LEU A 37 3.11 0.22 2.64
N ASN A 38 2.66 -0.88 3.24
CA ASN A 38 2.00 -0.86 4.55
C ASN A 38 2.92 -0.34 5.65
N LYS A 39 4.18 -0.74 5.67
CA LYS A 39 5.17 -0.22 6.64
C LYS A 39 5.40 1.28 6.46
N LEU A 40 5.53 1.75 5.22
CA LEU A 40 5.71 3.17 4.90
C LEU A 40 4.47 3.98 5.29
N ALA A 41 3.27 3.48 5.03
CA ALA A 41 2.03 4.12 5.43
C ALA A 41 1.94 4.25 6.96
N ASN A 42 2.23 3.18 7.70
CA ASN A 42 2.26 3.21 9.16
C ASN A 42 3.31 4.18 9.69
N LEU A 43 4.49 4.23 9.06
CA LEU A 43 5.54 5.18 9.44
C LEU A 43 5.11 6.64 9.20
N ALA A 44 4.44 6.92 8.08
CA ALA A 44 3.93 8.26 7.77
C ALA A 44 2.87 8.70 8.79
N ILE A 45 1.97 7.81 9.18
CA ILE A 45 0.95 8.08 10.20
C ILE A 45 1.58 8.31 11.58
N ASN A 46 2.52 7.44 11.99
CA ASN A 46 3.19 7.58 13.28
C ASN A 46 4.00 8.87 13.38
N GLN A 47 4.57 9.37 12.27
CA GLN A 47 5.24 10.67 12.23
C GLN A 47 4.27 11.85 12.43
N ILE A 48 3.00 11.73 12.05
CA ILE A 48 2.02 12.81 12.26
C ILE A 48 1.66 12.93 13.75
N SER A 49 1.61 11.82 14.49
CA SER A 49 1.19 11.83 15.91
C SER A 49 2.22 12.42 16.89
N ILE A 50 3.50 12.54 16.51
CA ILE A 50 4.57 13.09 17.36
C ILE A 50 4.60 14.64 17.37
N TYR A 51 3.76 15.32 16.60
CA TYR A 51 3.70 16.79 16.55
C TYR A 51 2.45 17.41 17.21
N GLU A 52 1.54 16.61 17.80
CA GLU A 52 0.34 17.14 18.50
C GLU A 52 0.47 17.19 20.05
N ASN A 53 1.66 16.93 20.61
CA ASN A 53 1.94 17.14 22.04
C ASN A 53 3.23 17.97 22.23
N GLY A 54 3.21 19.20 21.70
CA GLY A 54 4.24 20.22 21.93
C GLY A 54 3.61 21.60 21.99
#